data_AF-Q9VK02-F1
#
_entry.id   AF-Q9VK02-F1
#
_cell.length_a   1.000
_cell.length_b   1.000
_cell.length_c   1.000
_cell.angle_alpha   90.00
_cell.angle_beta   90.00
_cell.angle_gamma   90.00
#
_symmetry.space_group_name_H-M   'P 1'
#
loop_
_entity.id
_entity.type
_entity.pdbx_description
1 polymer ?
#
loop_
_entity_poly.entity_id
_entity_poly.type
_entity_poly.pdbx_seq_one_letter_code
_entity_poly.pdbx_strand_id
1 'polypeptide(L)'
;MLSVTRSASAPNFSVRSVVTYSSTSHFEANHSVSDSPFSEVDRFVEAATSINRFPKRRKLSSCIFRTYVCLLLVIQVILASLQWLGSTYRWKPQLSAANRGLSVLLLLISWINLTLAFMGFRRLQFTFPLNWIVFGCIFESLTLLVVCLHILEQDLTWPFVLIGIGVLVVYTLLGLWVPGFLTANLWILILASIVVFLVSTVALSVRLQMRYYVPASVCLVFFGPWTMYNSQKLFLHHKRSGYVAHQYLEASAKMFINYAFTVSGIIFAHRFSVDTLDAHS
;
A
#
# COMPACT_ATOMS: atom_id res chain seq x y z
N MET A 1 8.63 47.78 -14.22
CA MET A 1 8.03 47.86 -12.88
C MET A 1 7.71 46.45 -12.42
N LEU A 2 8.34 46.01 -11.34
CA LEU A 2 8.36 44.64 -10.83
C LEU A 2 7.07 44.33 -10.06
N SER A 3 6.27 43.39 -10.57
CA SER A 3 5.24 42.71 -9.78
C SER A 3 5.69 41.26 -9.58
N VAL A 4 6.22 41.00 -8.38
CA VAL A 4 6.67 39.69 -7.93
C VAL A 4 5.47 38.76 -7.82
N THR A 5 5.46 37.73 -8.66
CA THR A 5 4.54 36.58 -8.60
C THR A 5 4.78 35.79 -7.32
N ARG A 6 3.78 35.73 -6.44
CA ARG A 6 3.76 34.85 -5.25
C ARG A 6 3.48 33.41 -5.70
N SER A 7 4.50 32.56 -5.53
CA SER A 7 4.46 31.12 -5.78
C SER A 7 3.56 30.38 -4.78
N ALA A 8 2.66 29.56 -5.34
CA ALA A 8 1.74 28.69 -4.64
C ALA A 8 2.39 27.33 -4.32
N SER A 9 2.96 27.14 -3.12
CA SER A 9 3.26 25.80 -2.57
C SER A 9 3.96 25.86 -1.19
N ALA A 10 3.26 26.31 -0.15
CA ALA A 10 3.59 25.96 1.25
C ALA A 10 2.43 26.35 2.18
N PRO A 11 1.91 25.46 3.04
CA PRO A 11 1.10 25.89 4.16
C PRO A 11 2.05 26.42 5.25
N ASN A 12 1.85 27.67 5.67
CA ASN A 12 2.50 28.25 6.85
C ASN A 12 2.12 27.44 8.09
N PHE A 13 3.08 26.73 8.68
CA PHE A 13 3.01 26.32 10.08
C PHE A 13 3.42 27.52 10.94
N SER A 14 2.47 28.41 11.22
CA SER A 14 2.64 29.39 12.29
C SER A 14 2.42 28.71 13.63
N VAL A 15 3.54 28.45 14.30
CA VAL A 15 3.69 28.14 15.71
C VAL A 15 2.87 29.13 16.55
N ARG A 16 1.99 28.63 17.43
CA ARG A 16 1.47 29.39 18.57
C ARG A 16 1.81 28.59 19.84
N SER A 17 2.93 28.98 20.44
CA SER A 17 3.30 28.67 21.82
C SER A 17 2.62 29.65 22.78
N VAL A 18 2.64 29.30 24.07
CA VAL A 18 2.33 30.15 25.26
C VAL A 18 0.82 30.31 25.48
N VAL A 19 0.21 29.82 26.57
CA VAL A 19 0.32 30.30 27.95
C VAL A 19 -0.18 29.23 28.95
N THR A 20 0.59 29.10 30.03
CA THR A 20 0.42 28.26 31.24
C THR A 20 -0.41 28.98 32.34
N TYR A 21 -0.76 28.27 33.42
CA TYR A 21 -1.28 28.71 34.74
C TYR A 21 -2.82 28.77 34.86
N SER A 22 -3.51 27.83 35.53
CA SER A 22 -3.63 27.52 36.98
C SER A 22 -4.32 28.60 37.82
N SER A 23 -5.54 28.34 38.30
CA SER A 23 -5.89 28.31 39.74
C SER A 23 -7.41 28.30 39.96
N THR A 24 -7.86 27.34 40.75
CA THR A 24 -9.08 27.32 41.56
C THR A 24 -9.41 28.65 42.25
N SER A 25 -10.67 29.10 42.20
CA SER A 25 -11.54 29.36 43.36
C SER A 25 -12.73 30.27 43.00
N HIS A 26 -13.86 29.97 43.67
CA HIS A 26 -15.01 30.82 43.96
C HIS A 26 -14.87 32.32 43.64
N PHE A 27 -15.87 32.90 42.96
CA PHE A 27 -16.79 33.83 43.62
C PHE A 27 -17.93 34.22 42.66
N GLU A 28 -19.13 34.01 43.15
CA GLU A 28 -20.40 34.47 42.63
C GLU A 28 -20.55 35.94 43.01
N ALA A 29 -20.64 36.85 42.04
CA ALA A 29 -21.07 38.23 42.27
C ALA A 29 -21.58 38.82 40.94
N ASN A 30 -22.90 38.78 40.76
CA ASN A 30 -23.60 39.61 39.81
C ASN A 30 -23.41 41.09 40.20
N HIS A 31 -22.87 41.90 39.30
CA HIS A 31 -23.21 43.31 39.23
C HIS A 31 -23.41 43.68 37.76
N SER A 32 -24.65 44.07 37.49
CA SER A 32 -25.09 44.81 36.31
C SER A 32 -24.20 46.02 36.06
N VAL A 33 -23.95 46.35 34.79
CA VAL A 33 -23.97 47.71 34.21
C VAL A 33 -23.67 47.61 32.71
N SER A 34 -24.71 47.97 31.95
CA SER A 34 -24.68 48.81 30.74
C SER A 34 -24.01 48.31 29.45
N ASP A 35 -24.88 48.02 28.48
CA ASP A 35 -24.87 48.58 27.13
C ASP A 35 -23.60 48.48 26.29
N SER A 36 -23.56 47.49 25.40
CA SER A 36 -23.12 47.75 24.02
C SER A 36 -23.87 46.83 23.03
N PRO A 37 -24.53 47.37 22.00
CA PRO A 37 -25.25 46.57 21.00
C PRO A 37 -24.35 45.97 19.91
N PHE A 38 -23.03 45.90 20.13
CA PHE A 38 -22.07 45.45 19.11
C PHE A 38 -21.70 43.96 19.20
N SER A 39 -22.16 43.23 20.22
CA SER A 39 -21.75 41.83 20.42
C SER A 39 -22.52 40.81 19.56
N GLU A 40 -23.61 41.19 18.89
CA GLU A 40 -24.38 40.27 18.02
C GLU A 40 -23.81 40.18 16.60
N VAL A 41 -23.27 41.28 16.05
CA VAL A 41 -22.70 41.28 14.69
C VAL A 41 -21.40 40.48 14.65
N ASP A 42 -20.55 40.58 15.68
CA ASP A 42 -19.32 39.77 15.77
C ASP A 42 -19.62 38.29 15.99
N ARG A 43 -20.70 37.94 16.71
CA ARG A 43 -21.17 36.54 16.82
C ARG A 43 -21.71 35.99 15.50
N PHE A 44 -22.32 36.82 14.65
CA PHE A 44 -22.77 36.39 13.32
C PHE A 44 -21.61 36.24 12.32
N VAL A 45 -20.56 37.06 12.43
CA VAL A 45 -19.35 36.94 11.60
C VAL A 45 -18.53 35.71 12.03
N GLU A 46 -18.36 35.47 13.33
CA GLU A 46 -17.71 34.25 13.82
C GLU A 46 -18.54 32.98 13.55
N ALA A 47 -19.89 33.06 13.55
CA ALA A 47 -20.74 31.95 13.14
C ALA A 47 -20.71 31.70 11.61
N ALA A 48 -20.47 32.73 10.80
CA ALA A 48 -20.34 32.59 9.35
C ALA A 48 -18.96 32.06 8.92
N THR A 49 -17.90 32.31 9.71
CA THR A 49 -16.53 31.85 9.41
C THR A 49 -16.10 30.60 10.18
N SER A 50 -16.92 30.08 11.12
CA SER A 50 -16.61 28.89 11.92
C SER A 50 -17.42 27.62 11.59
N ILE A 51 -18.14 27.58 10.46
CA ILE A 51 -18.83 26.37 10.00
C ILE A 51 -17.83 25.37 9.41
N ASN A 52 -17.02 24.76 10.28
CA ASN A 52 -16.38 23.47 10.05
C ASN A 52 -17.21 22.36 10.70
N ARG A 53 -18.53 22.38 10.51
CA ARG A 53 -19.32 21.15 10.61
C ARG A 53 -19.02 20.31 9.38
N PHE A 54 -17.89 19.61 9.41
CA PHE A 54 -17.72 18.45 8.54
C PHE A 54 -18.94 17.56 8.75
N PRO A 55 -19.74 17.28 7.71
CA PRO A 55 -20.90 16.43 7.86
C PRO A 55 -20.43 15.14 8.49
N LYS A 56 -21.10 14.72 9.57
CA LYS A 56 -20.88 13.47 10.30
C LYS A 56 -20.82 12.36 9.24
N ARG A 57 -19.59 12.01 8.82
CA ARG A 57 -19.35 11.17 7.64
C ARG A 57 -20.17 9.90 7.80
N ARG A 58 -21.04 9.60 6.83
CA ARG A 58 -21.66 8.28 6.71
C ARG A 58 -20.52 7.27 6.87
N LYS A 59 -20.52 6.51 7.96
CA LYS A 59 -19.60 5.38 8.13
C LYS A 59 -19.92 4.44 6.99
N LEU A 60 -19.12 4.47 5.92
CA LEU A 60 -19.22 3.48 4.87
C LEU A 60 -19.12 2.13 5.58
N SER A 61 -20.09 1.24 5.34
CA SER A 61 -20.08 -0.07 5.99
C SER A 61 -18.71 -0.70 5.76
N SER A 62 -18.10 -1.19 6.83
CA SER A 62 -16.77 -1.83 6.76
C SER A 62 -16.74 -2.96 5.75
N CYS A 63 -17.89 -3.58 5.48
CA CYS A 63 -18.06 -4.59 4.45
C CYS A 63 -17.83 -3.99 3.06
N ILE A 64 -18.52 -2.90 2.71
CA ILE A 64 -18.41 -2.22 1.42
C ILE A 64 -16.96 -1.81 1.12
N PHE A 65 -16.26 -1.23 2.10
CA PHE A 65 -14.85 -0.88 1.96
C PHE A 65 -13.99 -2.09 1.58
N ARG A 66 -14.14 -3.20 2.32
CA ARG A 66 -13.40 -4.44 2.06
C ARG A 66 -13.75 -5.01 0.70
N THR A 67 -15.02 -4.99 0.32
CA THR A 67 -15.48 -5.46 -1.00
C THR A 67 -14.81 -4.67 -2.12
N TYR A 68 -14.74 -3.34 -2.02
CA TYR A 68 -14.03 -2.53 -3.01
C TYR A 68 -12.54 -2.86 -3.09
N VAL A 69 -11.87 -3.02 -1.94
CA VAL A 69 -10.44 -3.38 -1.92
C VAL A 69 -10.21 -4.75 -2.57
N CYS A 70 -11.02 -5.76 -2.20
CA CYS A 70 -10.89 -7.11 -2.76
C CYS A 70 -11.22 -7.14 -4.25
N LEU A 71 -12.29 -6.47 -4.68
CA LEU A 71 -12.68 -6.40 -6.09
C LEU A 71 -11.56 -5.75 -6.92
N LEU A 72 -11.04 -4.61 -6.47
CA LEU A 72 -9.91 -3.95 -7.13
C LEU A 72 -8.68 -4.83 -7.18
N LEU A 73 -8.32 -5.47 -6.07
CA LEU A 73 -7.18 -6.36 -6.01
C LEU A 73 -7.33 -7.52 -7.00
N VAL A 74 -8.52 -8.15 -7.07
CA VAL A 74 -8.80 -9.23 -8.03
C VAL A 74 -8.64 -8.74 -9.47
N ILE A 75 -9.20 -7.57 -9.80
CA ILE A 75 -9.04 -6.98 -11.14
C ILE A 75 -7.56 -6.71 -11.44
N GLN A 76 -6.83 -6.09 -10.52
CA GLN A 76 -5.42 -5.78 -10.70
C GLN A 76 -4.57 -7.04 -10.90
N VAL A 77 -4.79 -8.08 -10.08
CA VAL A 77 -4.08 -9.36 -10.18
C VAL A 77 -4.37 -10.04 -11.52
N ILE A 78 -5.63 -10.08 -11.96
CA ILE A 78 -6.02 -10.67 -13.24
C ILE A 78 -5.39 -9.90 -14.40
N LEU A 79 -5.51 -8.57 -14.42
CA LEU A 79 -4.96 -7.74 -15.49
C LEU A 79 -3.44 -7.85 -15.56
N ALA A 80 -2.74 -7.76 -14.42
CA ALA A 80 -1.29 -7.92 -14.39
C ALA A 80 -0.85 -9.32 -14.83
N SER A 81 -1.53 -10.37 -14.35
CA SER A 81 -1.25 -11.75 -14.76
C SER A 81 -1.42 -11.92 -16.27
N LEU A 82 -2.51 -11.40 -16.84
CA LEU A 82 -2.76 -11.46 -18.28
C LEU A 82 -1.71 -10.68 -19.07
N GLN A 83 -1.33 -9.49 -18.60
CA GLN A 83 -0.31 -8.64 -19.25
C GLN A 83 1.07 -9.30 -19.21
N TRP A 84 1.43 -9.91 -18.08
CA TRP A 84 2.65 -10.70 -17.91
C TRP A 84 2.68 -11.91 -18.84
N LEU A 85 1.64 -12.74 -18.82
CA LEU A 85 1.54 -13.91 -19.71
C LEU A 85 1.51 -13.49 -21.19
N GLY A 86 0.76 -12.44 -21.54
CA GLY A 86 0.68 -11.91 -22.90
C GLY A 86 2.03 -11.39 -23.39
N SER A 87 2.78 -10.68 -22.53
CA SER A 87 4.12 -10.20 -22.86
C SER A 87 5.11 -11.35 -23.06
N THR A 88 5.09 -12.35 -22.17
CA THR A 88 6.00 -13.52 -22.24
C THR A 88 5.73 -14.38 -23.46
N TYR A 89 4.48 -14.76 -23.72
CA TYR A 89 4.16 -15.75 -24.75
C TYR A 89 3.92 -15.16 -26.14
N ARG A 90 3.38 -13.94 -26.24
CA ARG A 90 2.94 -13.36 -27.52
C ARG A 90 3.81 -12.19 -28.00
N TRP A 91 4.07 -11.20 -27.14
CA TRP A 91 4.74 -9.97 -27.59
C TRP A 91 6.26 -10.14 -27.71
N LYS A 92 6.90 -10.88 -26.79
CA LYS A 92 8.35 -11.12 -26.73
C LYS A 92 9.18 -9.88 -27.11
N PRO A 93 9.05 -8.77 -26.37
CA PRO A 93 9.63 -7.52 -26.83
C PRO A 93 11.17 -7.58 -26.80
N GLN A 94 11.79 -7.28 -27.94
CA GLN A 94 13.24 -7.31 -28.10
C GLN A 94 13.81 -5.93 -27.76
N LEU A 95 14.19 -5.73 -26.50
CA LEU A 95 14.92 -4.53 -26.07
C LEU A 95 16.42 -4.83 -25.99
N SER A 96 17.24 -3.92 -26.52
CA SER A 96 18.69 -3.95 -26.26
C SER A 96 18.95 -3.84 -24.76
N ALA A 97 20.04 -4.42 -24.26
CA ALA A 97 20.38 -4.38 -22.84
C ALA A 97 20.45 -2.95 -22.28
N ALA A 98 20.98 -2.00 -23.07
CA ALA A 98 21.04 -0.58 -22.72
C ALA A 98 19.65 0.06 -22.64
N ASN A 99 18.78 -0.17 -23.63
CA ASN A 99 17.41 0.36 -23.63
C ASN A 99 16.59 -0.24 -22.49
N ARG A 100 16.81 -1.53 -22.17
CA ARG A 100 16.16 -2.18 -21.03
C ARG A 100 16.57 -1.52 -19.72
N GLY A 101 17.87 -1.33 -19.48
CA GLY A 101 18.37 -0.70 -18.26
C GLY A 101 17.81 0.71 -18.06
N LEU A 102 17.79 1.51 -19.13
CA LEU A 102 17.22 2.86 -19.12
C LEU A 102 15.70 2.84 -18.87
N SER A 103 14.95 1.95 -19.54
CA SER A 103 13.51 1.80 -19.31
C SER A 103 13.18 1.37 -17.89
N VAL A 104 13.92 0.41 -17.33
CA VAL A 104 13.77 -0.05 -15.93
C VAL A 104 14.01 1.12 -14.97
N LEU A 105 15.07 1.91 -15.18
CA LEU A 105 15.38 3.05 -14.33
C LEU A 105 14.28 4.12 -14.37
N LEU A 106 13.80 4.47 -15.57
CA LEU A 106 12.72 5.44 -15.75
C LEU A 106 11.40 4.95 -15.13
N LEU A 107 11.03 3.69 -15.38
CA LEU A 107 9.84 3.07 -14.80
C LEU A 107 9.93 3.03 -13.27
N LEU A 108 11.09 2.66 -12.71
CA LEU A 108 11.31 2.62 -11.27
C LEU A 108 11.19 4.01 -10.63
N ILE A 109 11.86 5.02 -11.18
CA ILE A 109 11.81 6.40 -10.67
C ILE A 109 10.37 6.94 -10.76
N SER A 110 9.71 6.75 -11.90
CA SER A 110 8.33 7.21 -12.09
C SER A 110 7.36 6.51 -11.12
N TRP A 111 7.50 5.19 -10.95
CA TRP A 111 6.68 4.41 -10.05
C TRP A 111 6.89 4.82 -8.58
N ILE A 112 8.13 5.00 -8.13
CA ILE A 112 8.45 5.46 -6.76
C ILE A 112 7.84 6.85 -6.54
N ASN A 113 8.04 7.79 -7.46
CA ASN A 113 7.51 9.15 -7.34
C ASN A 113 5.99 9.19 -7.27
N LEU A 114 5.31 8.44 -8.17
CA LEU A 114 3.85 8.35 -8.18
C LEU A 114 3.32 7.70 -6.89
N THR A 115 3.97 6.62 -6.43
CA THR A 115 3.58 5.89 -5.21
C THR A 115 3.77 6.77 -3.97
N LEU A 116 4.91 7.45 -3.84
CA LEU A 116 5.18 8.38 -2.75
C LEU A 116 4.19 9.56 -2.77
N ALA A 117 3.91 10.13 -3.93
CA ALA A 117 2.93 11.20 -4.05
C ALA A 117 1.52 10.73 -3.63
N PHE A 118 1.12 9.53 -4.06
CA PHE A 118 -0.19 8.96 -3.76
C PHE A 118 -0.36 8.56 -2.30
N MET A 119 0.68 7.98 -1.67
CA MET A 119 0.66 7.59 -0.27
C MET A 119 0.91 8.76 0.69
N GLY A 120 1.71 9.76 0.27
CA GLY A 120 2.08 10.91 1.07
C GLY A 120 1.03 12.04 1.07
N PHE A 121 0.45 12.35 -0.09
CA PHE A 121 -0.49 13.47 -0.21
C PHE A 121 -1.94 13.01 -0.11
N ARG A 122 -2.52 13.08 1.11
CA ARG A 122 -3.95 12.81 1.35
C ARG A 122 -4.89 13.59 0.41
N ARG A 123 -4.53 14.83 0.04
CA ARG A 123 -5.30 15.64 -0.93
C ARG A 123 -5.44 14.96 -2.29
N LEU A 124 -4.38 14.30 -2.76
CA LEU A 124 -4.38 13.57 -4.03
C LEU A 124 -5.40 12.42 -3.98
N GLN A 125 -5.46 11.69 -2.85
CA GLN A 125 -6.40 10.59 -2.65
C GLN A 125 -7.87 11.05 -2.68
N PHE A 126 -8.15 12.28 -2.23
CA PHE A 126 -9.49 12.86 -2.20
C PHE A 126 -9.94 13.52 -3.51
N THR A 127 -9.01 13.77 -4.43
CA THR A 127 -9.32 14.49 -5.67
C THR A 127 -9.73 13.51 -6.76
N PHE A 128 -11.04 13.29 -6.92
CA PHE A 128 -11.58 12.57 -8.07
C PHE A 128 -11.65 13.49 -9.30
N PRO A 129 -11.30 13.05 -10.53
CA PRO A 129 -10.90 11.69 -10.94
C PRO A 129 -9.38 11.42 -10.87
N LEU A 130 -8.60 12.42 -10.44
CA LEU A 130 -7.13 12.37 -10.45
C LEU A 130 -6.58 11.18 -9.64
N ASN A 131 -7.21 10.84 -8.52
CA ASN A 131 -6.83 9.68 -7.70
C ASN A 131 -6.85 8.36 -8.48
N TRP A 132 -7.85 8.14 -9.34
CA TRP A 132 -7.95 6.94 -10.17
C TRP A 132 -6.93 6.91 -11.28
N ILE A 133 -6.64 8.06 -11.90
CA ILE A 133 -5.60 8.17 -12.93
C ILE A 133 -4.24 7.83 -12.32
N VAL A 134 -3.88 8.45 -11.19
CA VAL A 134 -2.61 8.18 -10.50
C VAL A 134 -2.54 6.72 -10.04
N PHE A 135 -3.63 6.16 -9.50
CA PHE A 135 -3.70 4.75 -9.13
C PHE A 135 -3.47 3.81 -10.33
N GLY A 136 -4.11 4.09 -11.48
CA GLY A 136 -3.89 3.37 -12.72
C GLY A 136 -2.46 3.47 -13.23
N CYS A 137 -1.84 4.66 -13.16
CA CYS A 137 -0.44 4.86 -13.53
C CYS A 137 0.52 4.10 -12.62
N ILE A 138 0.28 4.05 -11.30
CA ILE A 138 1.08 3.24 -10.36
C ILE A 138 0.98 1.75 -10.72
N PHE A 139 -0.22 1.28 -11.01
CA PHE A 139 -0.46 -0.11 -11.42
C PHE A 139 0.27 -0.44 -12.72
N GLU A 140 0.09 0.38 -13.76
CA GLU A 140 0.65 0.13 -15.08
C GLU A 140 2.17 0.21 -15.06
N SER A 141 2.74 1.25 -14.44
CA SER A 141 4.19 1.41 -14.33
C SER A 141 4.84 0.25 -13.59
N LEU A 142 4.22 -0.28 -12.52
CA LEU A 142 4.73 -1.45 -11.81
C LEU A 142 4.65 -2.72 -12.65
N THR A 143 3.52 -2.94 -13.31
CA THR A 143 3.31 -4.11 -14.17
C THR A 143 4.33 -4.13 -15.31
N LEU A 144 4.53 -2.99 -15.97
CA LEU A 144 5.55 -2.82 -17.02
C LEU A 144 6.98 -2.94 -16.48
N LEU A 145 7.26 -2.43 -15.27
CA LEU A 145 8.57 -2.59 -14.62
C LEU A 145 8.90 -4.07 -14.43
N VAL A 146 7.96 -4.88 -13.92
CA VAL A 146 8.13 -6.32 -13.76
C VAL A 146 8.36 -7.00 -15.12
N VAL A 147 7.63 -6.61 -16.16
CA VAL A 147 7.86 -7.11 -17.53
C VAL A 147 9.28 -6.77 -18.00
N CYS A 148 9.70 -5.51 -17.92
CA CYS A 148 11.00 -5.05 -18.40
C CYS A 148 12.17 -5.71 -17.65
N LEU A 149 12.01 -6.00 -16.36
CA LEU A 149 13.01 -6.71 -15.57
C LEU A 149 13.21 -8.15 -16.09
N HIS A 150 12.13 -8.86 -16.41
CA HIS A 150 12.17 -10.31 -16.71
C HIS A 150 12.08 -10.67 -18.20
N ILE A 151 12.15 -9.66 -19.07
CA ILE A 151 11.89 -9.81 -20.51
C ILE A 151 12.92 -10.68 -21.26
N LEU A 152 14.19 -10.57 -20.87
CA LEU A 152 15.31 -11.11 -21.64
C LEU A 152 15.48 -12.61 -21.43
N GLU A 153 14.86 -13.09 -20.36
CA GLU A 153 15.13 -14.40 -19.78
C GLU A 153 13.90 -15.32 -19.89
N GLN A 154 12.76 -14.81 -20.38
CA GLN A 154 11.49 -15.54 -20.51
C GLN A 154 11.02 -16.22 -19.21
N ASP A 155 11.52 -15.79 -18.05
CA ASP A 155 11.24 -16.47 -16.79
C ASP A 155 9.86 -16.25 -16.24
N LEU A 156 9.16 -15.22 -16.72
CA LEU A 156 7.82 -14.90 -16.26
C LEU A 156 6.82 -15.94 -16.78
N THR A 157 6.94 -17.13 -16.22
CA THR A 157 6.20 -18.34 -16.53
C THR A 157 4.96 -18.41 -15.64
N TRP A 158 3.94 -19.12 -16.12
CA TRP A 158 2.68 -19.28 -15.40
C TRP A 158 2.84 -19.87 -13.98
N PRO A 159 3.82 -20.75 -13.66
CA PRO A 159 3.98 -21.27 -12.30
C PRO A 159 4.31 -20.19 -11.28
N PHE A 160 5.16 -19.21 -11.60
CA PHE A 160 5.50 -18.15 -10.66
C PHE A 160 4.31 -17.23 -10.38
N VAL A 161 3.52 -16.94 -11.41
CA VAL A 161 2.27 -16.19 -11.27
C VAL A 161 1.29 -16.94 -10.36
N LEU A 162 1.13 -18.25 -10.55
CA LEU A 162 0.28 -19.07 -9.69
C LEU A 162 0.77 -19.16 -8.25
N ILE A 163 2.09 -19.31 -8.03
CA ILE A 163 2.66 -19.30 -6.68
C ILE A 163 2.39 -17.96 -6.01
N GLY A 164 2.59 -16.84 -6.72
CA GLY A 164 2.28 -15.51 -6.22
C GLY A 164 0.79 -15.34 -5.85
N ILE A 165 -0.12 -15.87 -6.67
CA ILE A 165 -1.56 -15.88 -6.37
C ILE A 165 -1.84 -16.75 -5.14
N GLY A 166 -1.24 -17.93 -5.06
CA GLY A 166 -1.38 -18.84 -3.92
C GLY A 166 -0.92 -18.18 -2.61
N VAL A 167 0.24 -17.54 -2.61
CA VAL A 167 0.77 -16.78 -1.47
C VAL A 167 -0.18 -15.65 -1.09
N LEU A 168 -0.67 -14.88 -2.07
CA LEU A 168 -1.63 -13.82 -1.83
C LEU A 168 -2.89 -14.35 -1.14
N VAL A 169 -3.50 -15.42 -1.66
CA VAL A 169 -4.74 -15.99 -1.13
C VAL A 169 -4.53 -16.61 0.24
N VAL A 170 -3.54 -17.48 0.40
CA VAL A 170 -3.27 -18.22 1.64
C VAL A 170 -2.91 -17.25 2.77
N TYR A 171 -1.97 -16.33 2.56
CA TYR A 171 -1.59 -15.38 3.62
C TYR A 171 -2.64 -14.30 3.86
N THR A 172 -3.47 -13.97 2.87
CA THR A 172 -4.62 -13.10 3.13
C THR A 172 -5.59 -13.79 4.08
N LEU A 173 -5.96 -15.06 3.83
CA LEU A 173 -6.83 -15.86 4.69
C LEU A 173 -6.24 -16.06 6.10
N LEU A 174 -4.94 -16.38 6.20
CA LEU A 174 -4.24 -16.48 7.48
C LEU A 174 -4.17 -15.13 8.22
N GLY A 175 -4.15 -14.01 7.49
CA GLY A 175 -4.21 -12.67 8.06
C GLY A 175 -5.60 -12.29 8.59
N LEU A 176 -6.68 -12.91 8.08
CA LEU A 176 -8.03 -12.73 8.64
C LEU A 176 -8.15 -13.42 10.00
N TRP A 177 -7.52 -14.57 10.17
CA TRP A 177 -7.57 -15.34 11.41
C TRP A 177 -6.40 -14.96 12.31
N VAL A 178 -6.62 -14.06 13.26
CA VAL A 178 -5.65 -13.77 14.34
C VAL A 178 -6.24 -14.26 15.65
N PRO A 179 -5.61 -15.21 16.34
CA PRO A 179 -6.09 -15.65 17.64
C PRO A 179 -6.10 -14.48 18.62
N GLY A 180 -7.21 -14.28 19.34
CA GLY A 180 -7.42 -13.09 20.17
C GLY A 180 -6.40 -12.88 21.31
N PHE A 181 -5.66 -13.93 21.68
CA PHE A 181 -4.62 -13.90 22.71
C PHE A 181 -3.23 -13.53 22.16
N LEU A 182 -3.04 -13.49 20.83
CA LEU A 182 -1.76 -13.21 20.18
C LEU A 182 -1.74 -11.79 19.61
N THR A 183 -0.62 -11.10 19.79
CA THR A 183 -0.40 -9.87 19.04
C THR A 183 -0.23 -10.20 17.56
N ALA A 184 -0.71 -9.31 16.69
CA ALA A 184 -0.61 -9.45 15.23
C ALA A 184 0.81 -9.78 14.75
N ASN A 185 1.83 -9.14 15.36
CA ASN A 185 3.24 -9.35 15.02
C ASN A 185 3.74 -10.72 15.48
N LEU A 186 3.33 -11.17 16.67
CA LEU A 186 3.68 -12.48 17.19
C LEU A 186 3.04 -13.60 16.35
N TRP A 187 1.79 -13.40 15.90
CA TRP A 187 1.12 -14.33 15.00
C TRP A 187 1.83 -14.46 13.64
N ILE A 188 2.30 -13.35 13.08
CA ILE A 188 3.13 -13.36 11.86
C ILE A 188 4.41 -14.16 12.08
N LEU A 189 5.09 -13.95 13.21
CA LEU A 189 6.35 -14.64 13.54
C LEU A 189 6.15 -16.15 13.69
N ILE A 190 5.11 -16.57 14.39
CA ILE A 190 4.76 -17.99 14.59
C ILE A 190 4.41 -18.66 13.26
N LEU A 191 3.61 -18.00 12.42
CA LEU A 191 3.30 -18.56 11.10
C LEU A 191 4.53 -18.64 10.20
N ALA A 192 5.41 -17.64 10.24
CA ALA A 192 6.66 -17.69 9.48
C ALA A 192 7.51 -18.90 9.88
N SER A 193 7.65 -19.19 11.17
CA SER A 193 8.42 -20.36 11.64
C SER A 193 7.77 -21.70 11.26
N ILE A 194 6.44 -21.82 11.41
CA ILE A 194 5.70 -23.02 11.00
C ILE A 194 5.82 -23.26 9.50
N VAL A 195 5.69 -22.21 8.68
CA VAL A 195 5.79 -22.35 7.23
C VAL A 195 7.19 -22.76 6.80
N VAL A 196 8.24 -22.16 7.38
CA VAL A 196 9.63 -22.56 7.10
C VAL A 196 9.85 -24.03 7.46
N PHE A 197 9.35 -24.47 8.62
CA PHE A 197 9.41 -25.87 9.03
C PHE A 197 8.71 -26.78 8.02
N LEU A 198 7.45 -26.51 7.68
CA LEU A 198 6.67 -27.30 6.72
C LEU A 198 7.34 -27.37 5.35
N VAL A 199 7.82 -26.24 4.82
CA VAL A 199 8.49 -26.17 3.51
C VAL A 199 9.77 -26.99 3.53
N SER A 200 10.53 -26.93 4.63
CA SER A 200 11.76 -27.71 4.78
C SER A 200 11.47 -29.21 4.89
N THR A 201 10.43 -29.59 5.64
CA THR A 201 9.97 -30.98 5.71
C THR A 201 9.52 -31.49 4.34
N VAL A 202 8.69 -30.74 3.62
CA VAL A 202 8.22 -31.12 2.28
C VAL A 202 9.38 -31.21 1.29
N ALA A 203 10.33 -30.27 1.34
CA ALA A 203 11.52 -30.30 0.49
C ALA A 203 12.38 -31.54 0.73
N LEU A 204 12.56 -31.93 2.00
CA LEU A 204 13.25 -33.16 2.39
C LEU A 204 12.49 -34.42 1.92
N SER A 205 11.17 -34.45 2.09
CA SER A 205 10.33 -35.60 1.70
C SER A 205 10.28 -35.81 0.18
N VAL A 206 10.21 -34.74 -0.60
CA VAL A 206 10.04 -34.79 -2.07
C VAL A 206 11.40 -34.77 -2.80
N ARG A 207 12.52 -34.59 -2.09
CA ARG A 207 13.85 -34.34 -2.67
C ARG A 207 13.80 -33.18 -3.67
N LEU A 208 13.18 -32.08 -3.25
CA LEU A 208 12.99 -30.91 -4.11
C LEU A 208 14.35 -30.33 -4.49
N GLN A 209 14.57 -30.11 -5.79
CA GLN A 209 15.81 -29.49 -6.27
C GLN A 209 15.96 -28.06 -5.71
N MET A 210 17.19 -27.67 -5.38
CA MET A 210 17.50 -26.37 -4.76
C MET A 210 17.00 -25.18 -5.60
N ARG A 211 16.98 -25.33 -6.92
CA ARG A 211 16.41 -24.35 -7.88
C ARG A 211 14.96 -23.95 -7.59
N TYR A 212 14.16 -24.82 -6.98
CA TYR A 212 12.77 -24.54 -6.60
C TYR A 212 12.57 -24.32 -5.10
N TYR A 213 13.42 -24.94 -4.27
CA TYR A 213 13.35 -24.77 -2.82
C TYR A 213 13.67 -23.33 -2.37
N VAL A 214 14.74 -22.74 -2.91
CA VAL A 214 15.19 -21.40 -2.52
C VAL A 214 14.14 -20.32 -2.86
N PRO A 215 13.58 -20.26 -4.08
CA PRO A 215 12.56 -19.25 -4.40
C PRO A 215 11.29 -19.42 -3.56
N ALA A 216 10.88 -20.65 -3.30
CA ALA A 216 9.71 -20.94 -2.46
C ALA A 216 9.93 -20.49 -1.01
N SER A 217 11.09 -20.77 -0.43
CA SER A 217 11.41 -20.36 0.94
C SER A 217 11.50 -18.84 1.08
N VAL A 218 12.22 -18.17 0.17
CA VAL A 218 12.29 -16.69 0.13
C VAL A 218 10.89 -16.09 0.03
N CYS A 219 10.05 -16.65 -0.85
CA CYS A 219 8.70 -16.16 -1.03
C CYS A 219 7.86 -16.24 0.25
N LEU A 220 7.95 -17.36 0.96
CA LEU A 220 7.17 -17.63 2.15
C LEU A 220 7.69 -16.88 3.38
N VAL A 221 8.99 -16.64 3.47
CA VAL A 221 9.63 -15.95 4.60
C VAL A 221 9.45 -14.44 4.52
N PHE A 222 9.59 -13.84 3.33
CA PHE A 222 9.54 -12.38 3.18
C PHE A 222 8.16 -11.88 2.77
N PHE A 223 7.62 -12.39 1.67
CA PHE A 223 6.38 -11.87 1.09
C PHE A 223 5.12 -12.38 1.80
N GLY A 224 5.18 -13.60 2.36
CA GLY A 224 4.09 -14.16 3.16
C GLY A 224 3.71 -13.27 4.35
N PRO A 225 4.61 -13.05 5.32
CA PRO A 225 4.45 -12.12 6.43
C PRO A 225 3.99 -10.72 6.02
N TRP A 226 4.50 -10.18 4.91
CA TRP A 226 4.09 -8.87 4.42
C TRP A 226 2.63 -8.87 3.94
N THR A 227 2.22 -9.89 3.19
CA THR A 227 0.82 -10.09 2.76
C THR A 227 -0.10 -10.15 3.97
N MET A 228 0.29 -10.93 4.96
CA MET A 228 -0.46 -11.14 6.18
C MET A 228 -0.59 -9.85 6.99
N TYR A 229 0.47 -9.06 7.11
CA TYR A 229 0.45 -7.76 7.77
C TYR A 229 -0.52 -6.78 7.07
N ASN A 230 -0.51 -6.73 5.74
CA ASN A 230 -1.42 -5.89 4.96
C ASN A 230 -2.88 -6.34 5.11
N SER A 231 -3.12 -7.65 5.12
CA SER A 231 -4.45 -8.26 5.37
C SER A 231 -4.96 -7.88 6.76
N GLN A 232 -4.14 -8.07 7.79
CA GLN A 232 -4.46 -7.68 9.16
C GLN A 232 -4.83 -6.20 9.28
N LYS A 233 -4.11 -5.31 8.60
CA LYS A 233 -4.41 -3.86 8.59
C LYS A 233 -5.74 -3.53 7.89
N LEU A 234 -6.19 -4.37 6.95
CA LEU A 234 -7.47 -4.24 6.25
C LEU A 234 -8.64 -4.77 7.11
N PHE A 235 -8.45 -5.92 7.76
CA PHE A 235 -9.52 -6.64 8.44
C PHE A 235 -9.64 -6.34 9.94
N LEU A 236 -8.55 -6.25 10.71
CA LEU A 236 -8.63 -6.03 12.17
C LEU A 236 -9.06 -4.61 12.50
N HIS A 237 -10.10 -4.48 13.33
CA HIS A 237 -10.63 -3.17 13.75
C HIS A 237 -9.61 -2.31 14.49
N HIS A 238 -8.74 -2.91 15.30
CA HIS A 238 -7.81 -2.18 16.15
C HIS A 238 -6.63 -1.54 15.39
N LYS A 239 -6.28 -2.05 14.20
CA LYS A 239 -5.26 -1.43 13.33
C LYS A 239 -5.84 -0.37 12.38
N ARG A 240 -7.15 -0.07 12.48
CA ARG A 240 -7.82 0.91 11.62
C ARG A 240 -7.65 2.32 12.16
N SER A 241 -6.65 3.05 11.68
CA SER A 241 -6.73 4.51 11.74
C SER A 241 -7.85 4.93 10.79
N GLY A 242 -8.96 5.45 11.33
CA GLY A 242 -10.23 5.73 10.65
C GLY A 242 -10.19 5.75 9.12
N TYR A 243 -10.55 4.61 8.51
CA TYR A 243 -10.60 4.50 7.07
C TYR A 243 -11.60 5.51 6.50
N VAL A 244 -11.09 6.44 5.71
CA VAL A 244 -11.92 7.33 4.91
C VAL A 244 -12.39 6.56 3.68
N ALA A 245 -13.57 6.89 3.18
CA ALA A 245 -14.14 6.28 1.96
C ALA A 245 -13.22 6.30 0.73
N HIS A 246 -12.05 6.97 0.75
CA HIS A 246 -11.10 7.05 -0.36
C HIS A 246 -9.81 6.25 -0.15
N GLN A 247 -9.59 5.68 1.04
CA GLN A 247 -8.38 4.90 1.35
C GLN A 247 -8.40 3.47 0.79
N TYR A 248 -9.49 3.05 0.13
CA TYR A 248 -9.57 1.72 -0.47
C TYR A 248 -8.57 1.57 -1.61
N LEU A 249 -8.31 2.64 -2.38
CA LEU A 249 -7.30 2.66 -3.45
C LEU A 249 -5.88 2.49 -2.87
N GLU A 250 -5.58 3.14 -1.74
CA GLU A 250 -4.29 2.97 -1.06
C GLU A 250 -4.10 1.54 -0.55
N ALA A 251 -5.17 0.97 0.04
CA ALA A 251 -5.14 -0.40 0.54
C ALA A 251 -4.99 -1.44 -0.59
N SER A 252 -5.72 -1.28 -1.70
CA SER A 252 -5.57 -2.16 -2.87
C SER A 252 -4.21 -2.01 -3.52
N ALA A 253 -3.68 -0.78 -3.65
CA ALA A 253 -2.33 -0.54 -4.17
C ALA A 253 -1.28 -1.26 -3.32
N LYS A 254 -1.34 -1.17 -1.99
CA LYS A 254 -0.37 -1.86 -1.10
C LYS A 254 -0.41 -3.38 -1.25
N MET A 255 -1.60 -3.95 -1.37
CA MET A 255 -1.77 -5.39 -1.61
C MET A 255 -1.23 -5.81 -2.98
N PHE A 256 -1.51 -5.03 -4.03
CA PHE A 256 -1.03 -5.30 -5.38
C PHE A 256 0.50 -5.16 -5.50
N ILE A 257 1.08 -4.11 -4.90
CA ILE A 257 2.53 -3.90 -4.86
C ILE A 257 3.23 -5.11 -4.24
N ASN A 258 2.69 -5.61 -3.13
CA ASN A 258 3.20 -6.81 -2.49
C ASN A 258 3.09 -8.03 -3.41
N TYR A 259 1.94 -8.25 -4.07
CA TYR A 259 1.80 -9.31 -5.08
C TYR A 259 2.83 -9.22 -6.22
N ALA A 260 3.03 -8.04 -6.80
CA ALA A 260 3.99 -7.82 -7.87
C ALA A 260 5.43 -8.08 -7.43
N PHE A 261 5.80 -7.64 -6.22
CA PHE A 261 7.10 -7.96 -5.64
C PHE A 261 7.25 -9.44 -5.31
N THR A 262 6.19 -10.13 -4.88
CA THR A 262 6.21 -11.59 -4.67
C THR A 262 6.58 -12.31 -5.97
N VAL A 263 5.86 -12.03 -7.06
CA VAL A 263 6.12 -12.67 -8.35
C VAL A 263 7.53 -12.33 -8.85
N SER A 264 7.91 -11.06 -8.82
CA SER A 264 9.25 -10.63 -9.25
C SER A 264 10.37 -11.21 -8.37
N GLY A 265 10.14 -11.33 -7.07
CA GLY A 265 11.13 -11.85 -6.11
C GLY A 265 11.31 -13.35 -6.24
N ILE A 266 10.25 -14.11 -6.54
CA ILE A 266 10.36 -15.55 -6.85
C ILE A 266 11.21 -15.75 -8.11
N ILE A 267 10.97 -14.96 -9.16
CA ILE A 267 11.73 -15.07 -10.41
C ILE A 267 13.20 -14.74 -10.18
N PHE A 268 13.49 -13.64 -9.47
CA PHE A 268 14.85 -13.26 -9.12
C PHE A 268 15.56 -14.33 -8.29
N ALA A 269 14.89 -14.89 -7.27
CA ALA A 269 15.44 -15.96 -6.46
C ALA A 269 15.67 -17.24 -7.28
N HIS A 270 14.79 -17.54 -8.24
CA HIS A 270 14.95 -18.69 -9.13
C HIS A 270 16.19 -18.53 -10.01
N ARG A 271 16.37 -17.35 -10.60
CA ARG A 271 17.57 -17.01 -11.37
C ARG A 271 18.84 -17.13 -10.55
N PHE A 272 18.85 -16.49 -9.39
CA PHE A 272 19.99 -16.58 -8.49
C PHE A 272 20.31 -18.03 -8.11
N SER A 273 19.28 -18.85 -7.88
CA SER A 273 19.45 -20.27 -7.57
C SER A 273 20.04 -21.06 -8.74
N VAL A 274 19.55 -20.85 -9.97
CA VAL A 274 20.10 -21.49 -11.18
C VAL A 274 21.55 -21.05 -11.43
N ASP A 275 21.83 -19.74 -11.36
CA ASP A 275 23.16 -19.20 -11.67
C ASP A 275 24.22 -19.59 -10.62
N THR A 276 23.83 -19.80 -9.36
CA THR A 276 24.79 -20.06 -8.25
C THR A 276 24.85 -21.52 -7.81
N LEU A 277 23.73 -22.25 -7.82
CA LEU A 277 23.67 -23.61 -7.29
C LEU A 277 23.85 -24.66 -8.38
N ASP A 278 23.32 -24.43 -9.57
CA ASP A 278 23.50 -25.38 -10.69
C ASP A 278 24.86 -25.19 -11.38
N ALA A 279 25.53 -24.05 -11.22
CA ALA A 279 26.90 -23.83 -11.72
C ALA A 279 27.98 -24.63 -10.96
N HIS A 280 27.62 -25.25 -9.83
CA HIS A 280 28.54 -26.01 -8.96
C HIS A 280 28.12 -27.47 -8.75
N SER A 281 27.14 -27.99 -9.52
CA SER A 281 26.73 -29.40 -9.55
C SER A 281 27.10 -30.08 -10.85
#